data_AF-A0A7G8PQB5-F1
#
_entry.id   AF-A0A7G8PQB5-F1
#
_cell.length_a   1.000
_cell.length_b   1.000
_cell.length_c   1.000
_cell.angle_alpha   90.00
_cell.angle_beta   90.00
_cell.angle_gamma   90.00
#
_symmetry.space_group_name_H-M   'P 1'
#
loop_
_entity.id
_entity.type
_entity.pdbx_description
1 polymer ?
#
loop_
_entity_poly.entity_id
_entity_poly.type
_entity_poly.pdbx_seq_one_letter_code
_entity_poly.pdbx_strand_id
1 'polypeptide(L)'
;MTLDNPTVTDPAGEEKHGLQTITTAQRVAKEFNPQALQDRMYGEGAEAPVVESRRVVLCLMKSTEIELVMEELMEEYADDDSFIIEDAGTFYRLENDEGFEIDLDIMEPLIGHRYDVFDFMVNVTTTIGRAYNDGNKFVMTTKLMGLEEDLPRFQRDNDDSDDLNHIRGAGGER
;
A
#
# COMPACT_ATOMS: atom_id res chain seq x y z
N MET A 1 -58.17 21.40 -4.55
CA MET A 1 -57.60 20.05 -4.70
C MET A 1 -56.11 20.19 -4.53
N THR A 2 -55.65 20.04 -3.29
CA THR A 2 -54.25 20.08 -2.89
C THR A 2 -53.66 18.70 -3.16
N LEU A 3 -52.61 18.65 -3.98
CA LEU A 3 -51.89 17.41 -4.30
C LEU A 3 -51.00 17.05 -3.10
N ASP A 4 -51.22 15.86 -2.55
CA ASP A 4 -50.40 15.27 -1.49
C ASP A 4 -48.98 15.04 -1.99
N ASN A 5 -48.00 15.55 -1.25
CA ASN A 5 -46.58 15.22 -1.43
C ASN A 5 -46.37 13.79 -0.90
N PRO A 6 -45.71 12.89 -1.64
CA PRO A 6 -45.33 11.60 -1.08
C PRO A 6 -44.18 11.78 -0.09
N THR A 7 -44.42 11.36 1.15
CA THR A 7 -43.43 11.25 2.22
C THR A 7 -42.31 10.31 1.77
N VAL A 8 -41.10 10.85 1.60
CA VAL A 8 -39.88 10.06 1.42
C VAL A 8 -39.60 9.41 2.77
N THR A 9 -39.83 8.09 2.84
CA THR A 9 -39.38 7.26 3.94
C THR A 9 -37.87 7.08 3.82
N ASP A 10 -37.11 7.59 4.79
CA ASP A 10 -35.69 7.24 4.97
C ASP A 10 -35.58 5.73 5.17
N PRO A 11 -34.83 4.99 4.32
CA PRO A 11 -34.36 3.70 4.73
C PRO A 11 -33.18 3.94 5.68
N ALA A 12 -33.43 3.70 6.97
CA ALA A 12 -32.39 3.40 7.94
C ALA A 12 -31.63 2.15 7.44
N GLY A 13 -30.58 2.37 6.66
CA GLY A 13 -29.56 1.41 6.34
C GLY A 13 -28.26 1.91 6.95
N GLU A 14 -27.68 1.12 7.84
CA GLU A 14 -26.32 1.34 8.32
C GLU A 14 -25.41 1.50 7.08
N GLU A 15 -24.86 2.71 6.89
CA GLU A 15 -23.79 2.94 5.93
C GLU A 15 -22.60 2.13 6.41
N LYS A 16 -22.45 0.90 5.88
CA LYS A 16 -21.16 0.24 5.88
C LYS A 16 -20.24 1.18 5.11
N HIS A 17 -19.37 1.88 5.83
CA HIS A 17 -18.28 2.67 5.28
C HIS A 17 -17.35 1.72 4.53
N GLY A 18 -17.75 1.36 3.31
CA GLY A 18 -16.94 0.55 2.41
C GLY A 18 -15.74 1.39 2.01
N LEU A 19 -14.56 0.77 2.08
CA LEU A 19 -13.29 1.34 1.69
C LEU A 19 -13.45 2.12 0.37
N GLN A 20 -13.05 3.39 0.37
CA GLN A 20 -13.29 4.30 -0.75
C GLN A 20 -12.31 4.03 -1.89
N THR A 21 -12.58 2.99 -2.70
CA THR A 21 -11.96 2.87 -4.02
C THR A 21 -12.49 3.99 -4.91
N ILE A 22 -11.79 5.13 -4.89
CA ILE A 22 -12.13 6.31 -5.67
C ILE A 22 -11.24 6.32 -6.91
N THR A 23 -11.84 6.43 -8.08
CA THR A 23 -11.06 6.68 -9.30
C THR A 23 -10.47 8.09 -9.27
N THR A 24 -9.29 8.30 -9.85
CA THR A 24 -8.70 9.65 -9.92
C THR A 24 -9.66 10.69 -10.49
N ALA A 25 -10.46 10.31 -11.49
CA ALA A 25 -11.46 11.18 -12.10
C ALA A 25 -12.55 11.61 -11.10
N GLN A 26 -13.04 10.71 -10.26
CA GLN A 26 -14.03 11.01 -9.22
C GLN A 26 -13.46 11.93 -8.14
N ARG A 27 -12.21 11.70 -7.71
CA ARG A 27 -11.53 12.54 -6.72
C ARG A 27 -11.38 13.98 -7.23
N VAL A 28 -10.88 14.14 -8.46
CA VAL A 28 -10.73 15.46 -9.08
C VAL A 28 -12.09 16.14 -9.24
N ALA A 29 -13.12 15.43 -9.73
CA ALA A 29 -14.44 16.02 -9.95
C ALA A 29 -15.11 16.54 -8.67
N LYS A 30 -14.85 15.91 -7.51
CA LYS A 30 -15.45 16.29 -6.22
C LYS A 30 -14.88 17.60 -5.64
N GLU A 31 -13.61 17.93 -5.93
CA GLU A 31 -12.88 18.98 -5.22
C GLU A 31 -12.26 20.06 -6.13
N PHE A 32 -12.42 19.96 -7.45
CA PHE A 32 -11.72 20.85 -8.38
C PHE A 32 -12.29 22.28 -8.41
N ASN A 33 -11.62 23.19 -7.68
CA ASN A 33 -11.80 24.64 -7.79
C ASN A 33 -10.48 25.29 -8.28
N PRO A 34 -10.42 25.78 -9.54
CA PRO A 34 -9.19 26.27 -10.12
C PRO A 34 -8.68 27.55 -9.45
N GLN A 35 -9.57 28.43 -8.98
CA GLN A 35 -9.17 29.66 -8.30
C GLN A 35 -8.59 29.35 -6.92
N ALA A 36 -9.26 28.49 -6.15
CA ALA A 36 -8.75 28.07 -4.84
C ALA A 36 -7.41 27.33 -4.94
N LEU A 37 -7.20 26.54 -5.99
CA LEU A 37 -5.92 25.89 -6.27
C LEU A 37 -4.83 26.93 -6.60
N GLN A 38 -5.14 27.91 -7.46
CA GLN A 38 -4.21 28.99 -7.81
C GLN A 38 -3.80 29.79 -6.55
N ASP A 39 -4.77 30.13 -5.70
CA ASP A 39 -4.53 30.89 -4.48
C ASP A 39 -3.66 30.08 -3.49
N ARG A 40 -3.86 28.76 -3.39
CA ARG A 40 -3.00 27.88 -2.58
C ARG A 40 -1.57 27.76 -3.11
N MET A 41 -1.38 27.72 -4.43
CA MET A 41 -0.07 27.49 -5.04
C MET A 41 0.75 28.77 -5.24
N TYR A 42 0.10 29.94 -5.38
CA TYR A 42 0.77 31.20 -5.75
C TYR A 42 0.31 32.41 -4.92
N GLY A 43 -0.65 32.25 -4.01
CA GLY A 43 -1.16 33.33 -3.17
C GLY A 43 -0.23 33.66 -1.99
N GLU A 44 -0.69 34.56 -1.13
CA GLU A 44 0.02 34.91 0.10
C GLU A 44 0.15 33.68 1.01
N GLY A 45 1.38 33.29 1.35
CA GLY A 45 1.68 32.07 2.10
C GLY A 45 2.09 30.86 1.25
N ALA A 46 2.12 30.98 -0.08
CA ALA A 46 2.56 29.91 -0.99
C ALA A 46 4.06 29.56 -0.87
N GLU A 47 4.88 30.48 -0.36
CA GLU A 47 6.29 30.22 -0.01
C GLU A 47 6.45 29.37 1.26
N ALA A 48 5.37 28.78 1.78
CA ALA A 48 5.41 27.94 2.97
C ALA A 48 6.45 26.82 2.81
N PRO A 49 7.26 26.57 3.85
CA PRO A 49 8.21 25.46 3.82
C PRO A 49 7.48 24.13 3.69
N VAL A 50 8.22 23.09 3.28
CA VAL A 50 7.71 21.71 3.25
C VAL A 50 7.12 21.38 4.63
N VAL A 51 5.86 20.94 4.64
CA VAL A 51 5.14 20.56 5.86
C VAL A 51 5.40 19.09 6.13
N GLU A 52 5.74 18.77 7.38
CA GLU A 52 5.88 17.39 7.83
C GLU A 52 4.55 16.66 7.67
N SER A 53 4.61 15.44 7.13
CA SER A 53 3.45 14.58 6.95
C SER A 53 3.78 13.19 7.47
N ARG A 54 2.82 12.59 8.16
CA ARG A 54 2.88 11.18 8.57
C ARG A 54 2.36 10.23 7.47
N ARG A 55 2.10 10.75 6.28
CA ARG A 55 1.56 9.93 5.19
C ARG A 55 2.63 9.13 4.49
N VAL A 56 2.36 7.84 4.30
CA VAL A 56 3.04 6.99 3.32
C VAL A 56 2.21 6.87 2.05
N VAL A 57 2.89 6.69 0.92
CA VAL A 57 2.25 6.40 -0.37
C VAL A 57 2.97 5.24 -1.05
N LEU A 58 2.21 4.28 -1.56
CA LEU A 58 2.71 3.17 -2.38
C LEU A 58 1.96 3.15 -3.70
N CYS A 59 2.70 3.00 -4.81
CA CYS A 59 2.12 2.77 -6.12
C CYS A 59 2.42 1.36 -6.61
N LEU A 60 1.38 0.61 -6.97
CA LEU A 60 1.47 -0.76 -7.45
C LEU A 60 0.96 -0.85 -8.88
N MET A 61 1.77 -1.41 -9.78
CA MET A 61 1.34 -1.69 -11.14
C MET A 61 0.22 -2.73 -11.11
N LYS A 62 -0.82 -2.56 -11.93
CA LYS A 62 -1.90 -3.54 -12.00
C LYS A 62 -1.39 -4.85 -12.63
N SER A 63 -1.62 -5.94 -11.92
CA SER A 63 -1.42 -7.33 -12.38
C SER A 63 -2.46 -8.21 -11.71
N THR A 64 -2.64 -9.44 -12.19
CA THR A 64 -3.59 -10.39 -11.58
C THR A 64 -3.29 -10.63 -10.11
N GLU A 65 -2.01 -10.73 -9.74
CA GLU A 65 -1.56 -10.90 -8.35
C GLU A 65 -1.88 -9.66 -7.52
N ILE A 66 -1.66 -8.47 -8.08
CA ILE A 66 -1.96 -7.21 -7.36
C ILE A 66 -3.45 -7.01 -7.15
N GLU A 67 -4.32 -7.44 -8.06
CA GLU A 67 -5.78 -7.39 -7.82
C GLU A 67 -6.17 -8.18 -6.57
N LEU A 68 -5.60 -9.38 -6.38
CA LEU A 68 -5.83 -10.18 -5.17
C LEU A 68 -5.29 -9.50 -3.91
N VAL A 69 -4.08 -8.91 -3.99
CA VAL A 69 -3.52 -8.13 -2.88
C VAL A 69 -4.41 -6.94 -2.54
N MET A 70 -5.02 -6.27 -3.53
CA MET A 70 -5.94 -5.16 -3.26
C MET A 70 -7.21 -5.63 -2.57
N GLU A 71 -7.79 -6.76 -2.96
CA GLU A 71 -8.97 -7.33 -2.30
C GLU A 71 -8.69 -7.60 -0.82
N GLU A 72 -7.56 -8.23 -0.51
CA GLU A 72 -7.17 -8.55 0.87
C GLU A 72 -6.87 -7.29 1.70
N LEU A 73 -6.17 -6.30 1.13
CA LEU A 73 -5.93 -5.03 1.82
C LEU A 73 -7.21 -4.23 2.07
N MET A 74 -8.21 -4.33 1.19
CA MET A 74 -9.51 -3.72 1.41
C MET A 74 -10.26 -4.36 2.58
N GLU A 75 -10.06 -5.65 2.81
CA GLU A 75 -10.65 -6.36 3.96
C GLU A 75 -9.88 -6.07 5.25
N GLU A 76 -8.54 -6.11 5.21
CA GLU A 76 -7.68 -5.91 6.37
C GLU A 76 -7.79 -4.50 6.95
N TYR A 77 -7.84 -3.48 6.09
CA TYR A 77 -7.90 -2.07 6.48
C TYR A 77 -9.32 -1.48 6.37
N ALA A 78 -10.35 -2.31 6.32
CA ALA A 78 -11.76 -1.88 6.18
C ALA A 78 -12.21 -0.86 7.24
N ASP A 79 -11.66 -0.98 8.46
CA ASP A 79 -11.98 -0.12 9.60
C ASP A 79 -11.03 1.10 9.74
N ASP A 80 -10.04 1.26 8.85
CA ASP A 80 -9.08 2.37 8.86
C ASP A 80 -9.46 3.45 7.83
N ASP A 81 -10.09 4.51 8.32
CA ASP A 81 -10.50 5.67 7.51
C ASP A 81 -9.32 6.42 6.84
N SER A 82 -8.08 6.21 7.32
CA SER A 82 -6.88 6.83 6.75
C SER A 82 -6.29 6.02 5.60
N PHE A 83 -6.70 4.75 5.45
CA PHE A 83 -6.26 3.88 4.37
C PHE A 83 -7.09 4.12 3.11
N ILE A 84 -6.45 4.68 2.09
CA ILE A 84 -7.11 5.08 0.85
C ILE A 84 -6.48 4.32 -0.31
N ILE A 85 -7.32 3.67 -1.12
CA ILE A 85 -6.93 3.08 -2.40
C ILE A 85 -7.53 3.91 -3.54
N GLU A 86 -6.67 4.49 -4.36
CA GLU A 86 -7.04 5.21 -5.57
C GLU A 86 -6.70 4.38 -6.81
N ASP A 87 -7.70 4.15 -7.67
CA ASP A 87 -7.48 3.57 -9.00
C ASP A 87 -7.08 4.67 -9.99
N ALA A 88 -5.81 4.66 -10.38
CA ALA A 88 -5.21 5.60 -11.33
C ALA A 88 -5.11 5.04 -12.76
N GLY A 89 -5.88 3.98 -13.06
CA GLY A 89 -5.93 3.35 -14.38
C GLY A 89 -4.92 2.23 -14.52
N THR A 90 -3.64 2.54 -14.75
CA THR A 90 -2.59 1.52 -14.95
C THR A 90 -1.92 1.05 -13.66
N PHE A 91 -2.19 1.73 -12.55
CA PHE A 91 -1.65 1.43 -11.23
C PHE A 91 -2.67 1.77 -10.14
N TYR A 92 -2.51 1.14 -9.00
CA TYR A 92 -3.16 1.53 -7.75
C TYR A 92 -2.24 2.45 -6.95
N ARG A 93 -2.83 3.46 -6.32
CA ARG A 93 -2.16 4.37 -5.40
C ARG A 93 -2.76 4.19 -4.01
N LEU A 94 -1.95 3.71 -3.08
CA LEU A 94 -2.33 3.45 -1.71
C LEU A 94 -1.76 4.57 -0.83
N GLU A 95 -2.56 5.08 0.10
CA GLU A 95 -2.15 6.05 1.10
C GLU A 95 -2.56 5.60 2.50
N ASN A 96 -1.73 5.91 3.50
CA ASN A 96 -2.06 5.74 4.91
C ASN A 96 -1.26 6.73 5.77
N ASP A 97 -1.80 7.15 6.91
CA ASP A 97 -1.16 8.16 7.80
C ASP A 97 -0.23 7.56 8.87
N GLU A 98 -0.14 6.23 9.04
CA GLU A 98 0.76 5.59 10.01
C GLU A 98 1.67 4.52 9.39
N GLY A 99 1.35 4.06 8.19
CA GLY A 99 2.03 2.94 7.55
C GLY A 99 1.10 1.74 7.42
N PHE A 100 1.55 0.74 6.68
CA PHE A 100 0.81 -0.51 6.50
C PHE A 100 1.78 -1.62 6.12
N GLU A 101 1.33 -2.84 6.33
CA GLU A 101 2.09 -4.06 6.05
C GLU A 101 1.33 -4.91 5.04
N ILE A 102 2.08 -5.64 4.20
CA ILE A 102 1.54 -6.60 3.25
C ILE A 102 2.21 -7.94 3.55
N ASP A 103 1.44 -8.87 4.12
CA ASP A 103 1.90 -10.21 4.46
C ASP A 103 1.70 -11.18 3.29
N LEU A 104 2.80 -11.54 2.62
CA LEU A 104 2.75 -12.36 1.42
C LEU A 104 2.61 -13.86 1.72
N ASP A 105 2.82 -14.28 2.97
CA ASP A 105 2.54 -15.67 3.38
C ASP A 105 1.03 -15.96 3.34
N ILE A 106 0.21 -14.93 3.52
CA ILE A 106 -1.26 -15.01 3.37
C ILE A 106 -1.65 -14.98 1.88
N MET A 107 -0.88 -14.25 1.05
CA MET A 107 -1.17 -14.10 -0.38
C MET A 107 -0.77 -15.34 -1.21
N GLU A 108 0.32 -16.02 -0.85
CA GLU A 108 0.85 -17.17 -1.61
C GLU A 108 -0.22 -18.26 -1.87
N PRO A 109 -1.01 -18.71 -0.87
CA PRO A 109 -2.10 -19.67 -1.11
C PRO A 109 -3.20 -19.16 -2.04
N LEU A 110 -3.48 -17.86 -2.05
CA LEU A 110 -4.52 -17.24 -2.87
C LEU A 110 -4.10 -17.15 -4.34
N ILE A 111 -2.82 -16.87 -4.58
CA ILE A 111 -2.23 -16.77 -5.92
C ILE A 111 -2.05 -18.16 -6.55
N GLY A 112 -1.82 -19.20 -5.75
CA GLY A 112 -1.77 -20.59 -6.21
C GLY A 112 -0.42 -21.03 -6.80
N HIS A 113 0.62 -20.21 -6.62
CA HIS A 113 2.02 -20.57 -6.84
C HIS A 113 2.90 -19.86 -5.80
N ARG A 114 4.16 -20.28 -5.69
CA ARG A 114 5.13 -19.61 -4.80
C ARG A 114 5.15 -18.11 -5.10
N TYR A 115 4.98 -17.29 -4.07
CA TYR A 115 4.94 -15.85 -4.19
C TYR A 115 5.66 -15.24 -3.00
N ASP A 116 6.88 -14.75 -3.22
CA ASP A 116 7.65 -14.11 -2.17
C ASP A 116 7.74 -12.59 -2.34
N VAL A 117 8.33 -11.92 -1.34
CA VAL A 117 8.49 -10.46 -1.35
C VAL A 117 9.26 -9.93 -2.55
N PHE A 118 10.14 -10.73 -3.14
CA PHE A 118 10.87 -10.31 -4.33
C PHE A 118 9.97 -10.38 -5.57
N ASP A 119 9.07 -11.37 -5.65
CA ASP A 119 8.05 -11.45 -6.69
C ASP A 119 7.05 -10.28 -6.57
N PHE A 120 6.62 -9.94 -5.35
CA PHE A 120 5.77 -8.77 -5.10
C PHE A 120 6.43 -7.46 -5.53
N MET A 121 7.73 -7.29 -5.23
CA MET A 121 8.49 -6.09 -5.59
C MET A 121 8.59 -5.85 -7.09
N VAL A 122 8.36 -6.84 -7.95
CA VAL A 122 8.27 -6.64 -9.41
C VAL A 122 7.17 -5.66 -9.79
N ASN A 123 6.07 -5.63 -9.03
CA ASN A 123 4.93 -4.77 -9.28
C ASN A 123 4.97 -3.47 -8.46
N VAL A 124 5.93 -3.30 -7.56
CA VAL A 124 6.12 -2.06 -6.79
C VAL A 124 6.74 -0.99 -7.70
N THR A 125 5.96 0.04 -8.01
CA THR A 125 6.38 1.11 -8.93
C THR A 125 7.07 2.25 -8.19
N THR A 126 6.49 2.71 -7.08
CA THR A 126 6.99 3.88 -6.32
C THR A 126 6.63 3.74 -4.85
N THR A 127 7.54 4.18 -3.97
CA THR A 127 7.31 4.34 -2.53
C THR A 127 7.61 5.77 -2.11
N ILE A 128 6.75 6.36 -1.28
CA ILE A 128 6.96 7.63 -0.59
C ILE A 128 6.79 7.36 0.89
N GLY A 129 7.88 7.44 1.64
CA GLY A 129 8.01 6.90 2.99
C GLY A 129 9.22 5.98 3.07
N ARG A 130 9.34 5.21 4.14
CA ARG A 130 10.35 4.16 4.25
C ARG A 130 9.69 2.82 4.01
N ALA A 131 10.35 2.02 3.18
CA ALA A 131 9.96 0.66 2.89
C ALA A 131 11.08 -0.27 3.31
N TYR A 132 10.73 -1.40 3.92
CA TYR A 132 11.66 -2.50 4.16
C TYR A 132 10.90 -3.82 4.14
N ASN A 133 11.65 -4.91 4.03
CA ASN A 133 11.11 -6.25 4.07
C ASN A 133 11.47 -6.88 5.42
N ASP A 134 10.52 -7.51 6.07
CA ASP A 134 10.72 -8.35 7.25
C ASP A 134 10.29 -9.78 6.94
N GLY A 135 11.25 -10.64 6.63
CA GLY A 135 10.97 -11.96 6.08
C GLY A 135 10.20 -11.86 4.76
N ASN A 136 8.99 -12.42 4.72
CA ASN A 136 8.09 -12.38 3.57
C ASN A 136 7.03 -11.25 3.67
N LYS A 137 7.21 -10.29 4.58
CA LYS A 137 6.32 -9.13 4.73
C LYS A 137 6.96 -7.89 4.11
N PHE A 138 6.16 -7.14 3.37
CA PHE A 138 6.54 -5.82 2.88
C PHE A 138 5.95 -4.74 3.80
N VAL A 139 6.78 -3.86 4.35
CA VAL A 139 6.38 -2.86 5.35
C VAL A 139 6.60 -1.46 4.82
N MET A 140 5.55 -0.63 4.87
CA MET A 140 5.59 0.82 4.64
C MET A 140 5.45 1.56 5.96
N THR A 141 6.38 2.47 6.27
CA THR A 141 6.34 3.25 7.51
C THR A 141 6.84 4.67 7.32
N THR A 142 6.43 5.57 8.21
CA THR A 142 6.97 6.92 8.33
C THR A 142 8.12 7.03 9.32
N LYS A 143 8.28 6.04 10.20
CA LYS A 143 9.31 6.04 11.22
C LYS A 143 10.70 6.18 10.61
N LEU A 144 11.54 6.98 11.25
CA LEU A 144 12.89 7.21 10.75
C LEU A 144 13.82 6.05 11.13
N MET A 145 13.71 4.93 10.40
CA MET A 145 14.57 3.75 10.61
C MET A 145 16.06 4.13 10.59
N GLY A 146 16.81 3.70 11.60
CA GLY A 146 18.22 4.05 11.84
C GLY A 146 18.46 5.33 12.64
N LEU A 147 17.40 6.12 12.93
CA LEU A 147 17.44 7.29 13.81
C LEU A 147 16.50 7.14 15.01
N GLU A 148 15.26 6.71 14.75
CA GLU A 148 14.21 6.50 15.75
C GLU A 148 14.11 5.05 16.22
N GLU A 149 14.31 4.10 15.31
CA GLU A 149 14.26 2.67 15.57
C GLU A 149 15.46 1.95 14.95
N ASP A 150 15.95 0.91 15.62
CA ASP A 150 16.99 0.04 15.08
C ASP A 150 16.46 -0.71 13.86
N LEU A 151 17.33 -0.95 12.86
CA LEU A 151 16.96 -1.76 11.70
C LEU A 151 16.63 -3.20 12.14
N PRO A 152 15.63 -3.83 11.50
CA PRO A 152 15.35 -5.25 11.72
C PRO A 152 16.64 -6.05 11.51
N ARG A 153 17.01 -6.85 12.50
CA ARG A 153 18.17 -7.73 12.38
C ARG A 153 17.72 -8.96 11.60
N PHE A 154 18.25 -9.13 10.39
CA PHE A 154 18.21 -10.42 9.71
C PHE A 154 18.92 -11.44 10.61
N GLN A 155 18.15 -12.27 11.31
CA GLN A 155 18.66 -13.55 11.78
C GLN A 155 18.87 -14.38 10.53
N ARG A 156 20.12 -14.43 10.07
CA ARG A 156 20.55 -15.61 9.30
C ARG A 156 20.28 -16.77 10.23
N ASP A 157 19.37 -17.65 9.85
CA ASP A 157 19.38 -19.00 10.39
C ASP A 157 20.82 -19.49 10.19
N ASN A 158 21.56 -19.64 11.28
CA ASN A 158 22.77 -20.42 11.29
C ASN A 158 22.32 -21.87 11.10
N ASP A 159 21.96 -22.20 9.86
CA ASP A 159 21.98 -23.57 9.41
C ASP A 159 23.47 -23.91 9.23
N ASP A 160 24.12 -24.23 10.36
CA ASP A 160 25.43 -24.85 10.46
C ASP A 160 25.39 -26.27 9.85
N SER A 161 24.86 -26.42 8.63
CA SER A 161 25.12 -27.58 7.79
C SER A 161 26.36 -27.28 6.95
N ASP A 162 27.49 -27.37 7.66
CA ASP A 162 28.86 -27.26 7.20
C ASP A 162 29.24 -28.44 6.29
N ASP A 163 28.51 -28.66 5.18
CA ASP A 163 28.65 -29.85 4.32
C ASP A 163 28.72 -29.53 2.82
N LEU A 164 29.27 -28.37 2.46
CA LEU A 164 29.62 -28.04 1.07
C LEU A 164 30.91 -28.71 0.56
N ASN A 165 31.55 -29.59 1.37
CA ASN A 165 32.78 -30.27 0.98
C ASN A 165 32.62 -31.69 0.40
N HIS A 166 31.39 -32.20 0.23
CA HIS A 166 31.19 -33.56 -0.30
C HIS A 166 30.88 -33.69 -1.81
N ILE A 167 30.78 -32.58 -2.57
CA ILE A 167 30.39 -32.63 -4.00
C ILE A 167 31.57 -32.46 -4.99
N ARG A 168 32.81 -32.19 -4.53
CA ARG A 168 33.99 -32.23 -5.42
C ARG A 168 34.71 -33.57 -5.35
N GLY A 169 34.02 -34.60 -5.82
CA GLY A 169 34.64 -35.85 -6.21
C GLY A 169 35.41 -35.73 -7.53
N ALA A 170 36.58 -36.36 -7.56
CA ALA A 170 37.19 -37.05 -8.70
C ALA A 170 37.66 -36.25 -9.93
N GLY A 171 38.99 -36.17 -10.06
CA GLY A 171 39.71 -36.01 -11.33
C GLY A 171 40.98 -35.17 -11.10
N GLY A 172 42.19 -35.67 -11.22
CA GLY A 172 42.75 -36.93 -11.67
C GLY A 172 44.27 -36.74 -11.67
N GLU A 173 45.01 -37.81 -11.41
CA GLU A 173 46.48 -37.83 -11.33
C GLU A 173 47.16 -37.27 -12.59
N ARG A 174 48.15 -36.39 -12.43
CA ARG A 174 49.56 -36.53 -12.88
C ARG A 174 50.34 -35.23 -12.72
#